data_AF-J9F5D2-F1
#
_entry.id   AF-J9F5D2-F1
#
_cell.length_a   1.000
_cell.length_b   1.000
_cell.length_c   1.000
_cell.angle_alpha   90.00
_cell.angle_beta   90.00
_cell.angle_gamma   90.00
#
_symmetry.space_group_name_H-M   'P 1'
#
loop_
_entity.id
_entity.type
_entity.pdbx_description
1 polymer ?
#
loop_
_entity_poly.entity_id
_entity_poly.type
_entity_poly.pdbx_seq_one_letter_code
_entity_poly.pdbx_strand_id
1 'polypeptide(L)'
;RSNQSTNINQRPIVVKGDRVAAGDVLADGASTDTGELALGQNMLIAFMPWNGYNYEDSVLISERVVADDRYTSIHIEELSVVARDTKLGAEEITRDISNLSEN
;
A
#
# COMPACT_ATOMS: atom_id res chain seq x y z
N ARG A 1 1.48 -0.36 -9.74
CA ARG A 1 0.31 0.41 -9.22
C ARG A 1 -0.94 -0.18 -9.84
N SER A 2 -2.01 -0.37 -9.07
CA SER A 2 -3.32 -0.77 -9.59
C SER A 2 -4.14 0.44 -10.06
N ASN A 3 -5.27 0.20 -10.72
CA ASN A 3 -6.22 1.27 -11.07
C ASN A 3 -6.80 1.97 -9.84
N GLN A 4 -6.86 1.28 -8.69
CA GLN A 4 -7.31 1.81 -7.40
C GLN A 4 -6.16 2.35 -6.56
N SER A 5 -5.00 2.64 -7.16
CA SER A 5 -3.82 3.21 -6.49
C SER A 5 -3.23 2.35 -5.37
N THR A 6 -3.56 1.06 -5.32
CA THR A 6 -2.91 0.10 -4.42
C THR A 6 -1.60 -0.40 -4.99
N ASN A 7 -0.69 -0.78 -4.11
CA ASN A 7 0.56 -1.40 -4.49
C ASN A 7 0.32 -2.80 -5.08
N ILE A 8 0.84 -3.04 -6.28
CA ILE A 8 0.95 -4.38 -6.88
C ILE A 8 2.43 -4.71 -6.88
N ASN A 9 2.86 -5.53 -5.93
CA ASN A 9 4.24 -5.97 -5.78
C ASN A 9 4.29 -7.50 -5.86
N GLN A 10 5.34 -8.02 -6.48
CA GLN A 10 5.61 -9.44 -6.53
C GLN A 10 6.85 -9.75 -5.69
N ARG A 11 6.71 -10.72 -4.78
CA ARG A 11 7.78 -11.13 -3.86
C ARG A 11 8.18 -12.58 -4.20
N PRO A 12 9.43 -12.83 -4.60
CA PRO A 12 9.90 -14.20 -4.82
C PRO A 12 9.77 -15.03 -3.54
N ILE A 13 9.22 -16.24 -3.66
CA ILE A 13 9.12 -17.20 -2.54
C ILE A 13 10.12 -18.36 -2.67
N VAL A 14 10.75 -18.51 -3.83
CA VAL A 14 11.78 -19.52 -4.10
C VAL A 14 13.19 -18.95 -3.90
N VAL A 15 14.13 -19.83 -3.55
CA VAL A 15 15.55 -19.51 -3.42
C VAL A 15 16.40 -20.23 -4.46
N LYS A 16 17.64 -19.77 -4.64
CA LYS A 16 18.58 -20.43 -5.57
C LYS A 16 18.87 -21.85 -5.11
N GLY A 17 18.62 -22.81 -5.99
CA GLY A 17 18.84 -24.24 -5.73
C GLY A 17 17.55 -25.04 -5.52
N ASP A 18 16.40 -24.38 -5.41
CA ASP A 18 15.11 -25.04 -5.32
C ASP A 18 14.80 -25.82 -6.60
N ARG A 19 14.24 -27.02 -6.44
CA ARG A 19 13.71 -27.82 -7.55
C ARG A 19 12.25 -27.46 -7.73
N VAL A 20 11.91 -26.89 -8.88
CA VAL A 20 10.55 -26.47 -9.22
C VAL A 20 9.98 -27.35 -10.33
N ALA A 21 8.70 -27.66 -10.23
CA ALA A 21 7.91 -28.34 -11.25
C ALA A 21 7.06 -27.34 -12.06
N ALA A 22 6.54 -27.79 -13.19
CA ALA A 22 5.62 -26.99 -13.98
C ALA A 22 4.32 -26.75 -13.19
N GLY A 23 3.97 -25.48 -12.98
CA GLY A 23 2.79 -25.07 -12.20
C GLY A 23 3.11 -24.55 -10.80
N ASP A 24 4.35 -24.69 -10.33
CA ASP A 24 4.75 -24.17 -9.02
C ASP A 24 4.77 -22.63 -9.01
N VAL A 25 4.36 -22.06 -7.88
CA VAL A 25 4.38 -20.61 -7.66
C VAL A 25 5.81 -20.17 -7.36
N LEU A 26 6.33 -19.26 -8.17
CA LEU A 26 7.71 -18.75 -8.03
C LEU A 26 7.76 -17.45 -7.20
N ALA A 27 6.67 -16.68 -7.23
CA ALA A 27 6.56 -15.41 -6.53
C ALA A 27 5.10 -15.18 -6.13
N ASP A 28 4.91 -14.65 -4.94
CA ASP A 28 3.62 -14.15 -4.48
C ASP A 28 3.33 -12.78 -5.10
N GLY A 29 2.07 -12.52 -5.39
CA GLY A 29 1.57 -11.22 -5.79
C GLY A 29 1.09 -10.37 -4.62
N ALA A 30 0.34 -9.33 -4.94
CA ALA A 30 -0.36 -8.55 -3.93
C ALA A 30 -1.48 -9.39 -3.29
N SER A 31 -1.54 -9.40 -1.95
CA SER A 31 -2.53 -10.15 -1.16
C SER A 31 -2.52 -11.66 -1.39
N THR A 32 -1.34 -12.25 -1.60
CA THR A 32 -1.14 -13.70 -1.58
C THR A 32 -0.01 -14.08 -0.63
N ASP A 33 -0.11 -15.26 -0.04
CA ASP A 33 0.92 -15.86 0.82
C ASP A 33 1.11 -17.32 0.39
N THR A 34 2.31 -17.66 -0.09
CA THR A 34 2.67 -18.98 -0.61
C THR A 34 1.72 -19.52 -1.68
N GLY A 35 1.28 -18.65 -2.60
CA GLY A 35 0.37 -19.00 -3.70
C GLY A 35 -1.11 -19.03 -3.33
N GLU A 36 -1.46 -18.80 -2.07
CA GLU A 36 -2.85 -18.74 -1.61
C GLU A 36 -3.31 -17.30 -1.37
N LEU A 37 -4.62 -17.07 -1.42
CA LEU A 37 -5.21 -15.76 -1.21
C LEU A 37 -5.12 -15.33 0.26
N ALA A 38 -4.46 -14.20 0.53
CA ALA A 38 -4.24 -13.64 1.86
C ALA A 38 -4.62 -12.14 1.89
N LEU A 39 -5.91 -11.85 2.04
CA LEU A 39 -6.45 -10.47 2.04
C LEU A 39 -6.28 -9.72 3.37
N GLY A 40 -5.95 -10.42 4.46
CA GLY A 40 -5.91 -9.87 5.81
C GLY A 40 -4.90 -10.57 6.69
N GLN A 41 -5.09 -10.52 8.00
CA GLN A 41 -4.19 -11.13 8.99
C GLN A 41 -4.98 -11.94 10.00
N ASN A 42 -4.37 -13.04 10.47
CA ASN A 42 -4.92 -13.83 11.57
C ASN A 42 -4.67 -13.08 12.90
N MET A 43 -5.73 -12.86 13.66
CA MET A 43 -5.69 -12.09 14.91
C MET A 43 -6.27 -12.89 16.07
N LEU A 44 -5.71 -12.69 17.27
CA LEU A 44 -6.29 -13.20 18.50
C LEU A 44 -7.42 -12.26 18.93
N ILE A 45 -8.62 -12.81 19.09
CA ILE A 45 -9.85 -12.05 19.41
C ILE A 45 -10.37 -12.47 20.79
N ALA A 46 -10.75 -11.47 21.60
CA ALA A 46 -11.45 -11.68 22.86
C ALA A 46 -12.90 -11.19 22.74
N PHE A 47 -13.86 -12.07 23.00
CA PHE A 47 -15.29 -11.72 23.03
C PHE A 47 -15.69 -11.33 24.44
N MET A 48 -15.53 -10.05 24.78
CA MET A 48 -15.92 -9.50 26.09
C MET A 48 -16.27 -8.02 26.00
N PRO A 49 -17.19 -7.51 26.82
CA PRO A 49 -17.38 -6.06 26.97
C PRO A 49 -16.16 -5.44 27.65
N TRP A 50 -15.77 -4.23 27.23
CA TRP A 50 -14.62 -3.53 27.80
C TRP A 50 -14.90 -2.04 28.02
N ASN A 51 -15.29 -1.67 29.24
CA ASN A 51 -15.48 -0.28 29.70
C ASN A 51 -16.28 0.62 28.74
N GLY A 52 -17.21 0.05 27.97
CA GLY A 52 -18.01 0.77 26.97
C GLY A 52 -17.29 1.14 25.67
N TYR A 53 -15.99 0.85 25.53
CA TYR A 53 -15.22 1.17 24.32
C TYR A 53 -15.59 0.29 23.12
N ASN A 54 -16.17 -0.89 23.34
CA ASN A 54 -16.77 -1.73 22.30
C ASN A 54 -18.30 -1.70 22.33
N TYR A 55 -18.87 -0.52 22.63
CA TYR A 55 -20.31 -0.34 22.53
C TYR A 55 -20.75 -0.35 21.06
N GLU A 56 -21.90 -0.98 20.78
CA GLU A 56 -22.44 -1.23 19.43
C GLU A 56 -21.41 -1.89 18.49
N ASP A 57 -21.00 -1.22 17.43
CA ASP A 57 -20.13 -1.77 16.37
C ASP A 57 -18.65 -1.34 16.52
N SER A 58 -18.29 -0.78 17.69
CA SER A 58 -16.92 -0.33 17.96
C SER A 58 -15.98 -1.49 18.27
N VAL A 59 -14.76 -1.44 17.72
CA VAL A 59 -13.72 -2.45 17.94
C VAL A 59 -12.53 -1.81 18.65
N LEU A 60 -12.08 -2.42 19.75
CA LEU A 60 -10.77 -2.08 20.35
C LEU A 60 -9.67 -2.87 19.66
N ILE A 61 -8.57 -2.20 19.41
CA ILE A 61 -7.36 -2.81 18.86
C ILE A 61 -6.20 -2.63 19.83
N SER A 62 -5.37 -3.66 19.98
CA SER A 62 -4.14 -3.52 20.77
C SER A 62 -3.16 -2.62 20.04
N GLU A 63 -2.48 -1.73 20.76
CA GLU A 63 -1.37 -0.93 20.23
C GLU A 63 -0.26 -1.79 19.59
N ARG A 64 -0.12 -3.03 20.06
CA ARG A 64 0.80 -4.02 19.48
C ARG A 64 0.58 -4.25 17.98
N VAL A 65 -0.66 -4.09 17.49
CA VAL A 65 -0.96 -4.27 16.07
C VAL A 65 -0.27 -3.22 15.22
N VAL A 66 -0.15 -2.00 15.73
CA VAL A 66 0.59 -0.90 15.08
C VAL A 66 2.09 -1.11 15.26
N ALA A 67 2.54 -1.46 16.46
CA ALA A 67 3.96 -1.68 16.75
C ALA A 67 4.60 -2.81 15.90
N ASP A 68 3.81 -3.84 15.57
CA ASP A 68 4.23 -4.98 14.74
C ASP A 68 3.92 -4.78 13.23
N ASP A 69 3.50 -3.60 12.79
CA ASP A 69 3.16 -3.28 11.38
C ASP A 69 2.14 -4.24 10.72
N ARG A 70 1.18 -4.78 11.49
CA ARG A 70 0.29 -5.85 10.99
C ARG A 70 -0.77 -5.37 10.00
N TYR A 71 -1.27 -4.16 10.18
CA TYR A 71 -2.27 -3.54 9.29
C TYR A 71 -1.72 -2.30 8.61
N THR A 72 -0.59 -2.47 7.93
CA THR A 72 0.09 -1.42 7.16
C THR A 72 -0.10 -1.67 5.66
N SER A 73 -0.56 -0.66 4.91
CA SER A 73 -0.74 -0.72 3.45
C SER A 73 0.02 0.40 2.73
N ILE A 74 0.32 0.19 1.45
CA ILE A 74 1.01 1.17 0.60
C ILE A 74 0.07 1.63 -0.51
N HIS A 75 -0.13 2.95 -0.57
CA HIS A 75 -0.90 3.63 -1.61
C HIS A 75 0.04 4.51 -2.45
N ILE A 76 -0.17 4.50 -3.77
CA ILE A 76 0.67 5.24 -4.73
C ILE A 76 -0.22 6.19 -5.52
N GLU A 77 0.02 7.49 -5.37
CA GLU A 77 -0.65 8.54 -6.12
C GLU A 77 0.22 9.02 -7.30
N GLU A 78 -0.41 9.28 -8.43
CA GLU A 78 0.26 9.79 -9.63
C GLU A 78 -0.28 11.19 -9.93
N LEU A 79 0.59 12.18 -9.75
CA LEU A 79 0.32 13.57 -10.10
C LEU A 79 1.04 13.87 -11.42
N SER A 80 0.28 14.20 -12.46
CA SER A 80 0.84 14.55 -13.77
C SER A 80 0.56 16.02 -14.09
N VAL A 81 1.55 16.68 -14.67
CA VAL A 81 1.47 18.05 -15.16
C VAL A 81 2.05 18.10 -16.56
N VAL A 82 1.48 18.92 -17.43
CA VAL A 82 1.92 19.09 -18.81
C VAL A 82 1.98 20.58 -19.10
N ALA A 83 3.13 21.05 -19.59
CA ALA A 83 3.27 22.39 -20.13
C ALA A 83 2.80 22.41 -21.59
N ARG A 84 2.01 23.41 -21.97
CA ARG A 84 1.45 23.56 -23.31
C ARG A 84 1.81 24.90 -23.94
N ASP A 85 1.87 24.91 -25.28
CA ASP A 85 1.95 26.14 -26.05
C ASP A 85 0.58 26.82 -26.10
N THR A 86 0.53 28.06 -25.60
CA THR A 86 -0.66 28.90 -25.69
C THR A 86 -0.43 30.03 -26.68
N LYS A 87 -1.51 30.73 -27.06
CA LYS A 87 -1.39 31.93 -27.91
C LYS A 87 -0.62 33.08 -27.25
N LEU A 88 -0.52 33.06 -25.92
CA LEU A 88 0.14 34.11 -25.12
C LEU A 88 1.61 33.77 -24.82
N GLY A 89 2.07 32.57 -25.20
CA GLY A 89 3.41 32.06 -24.91
C GLY A 89 3.38 30.58 -24.55
N ALA A 90 4.56 29.95 -24.62
CA ALA A 90 4.78 28.60 -24.14
C ALA A 90 4.77 28.58 -22.60
N GLU A 91 4.09 27.61 -22.00
CA GLU A 91 4.25 27.34 -20.58
C GLU A 91 5.63 26.69 -20.32
N GLU A 92 6.27 27.05 -19.21
CA GLU A 92 7.60 26.54 -18.84
C GLU A 92 7.55 25.83 -17.48
N ILE A 93 8.14 24.63 -17.41
CA ILE A 93 8.33 23.91 -16.15
C ILE A 93 9.66 24.38 -15.55
N THR A 94 9.57 25.35 -14.64
CA THR A 94 10.73 25.96 -13.98
C THR A 94 10.58 25.95 -12.46
N ARG A 95 11.72 26.06 -11.77
CA ARG A 95 11.78 26.29 -10.31
C ARG A 95 11.56 27.76 -9.95
N ASP A 96 11.65 28.67 -10.93
CA ASP A 96 11.42 30.11 -10.74
C ASP A 96 9.92 30.40 -10.60
N ILE A 97 9.47 30.64 -9.37
CA ILE A 97 8.06 30.85 -9.03
C ILE A 97 7.90 32.26 -8.50
N SER A 98 7.18 33.12 -9.23
CA SER A 98 7.15 34.59 -9.04
C SER A 98 6.73 35.08 -7.65
N ASN A 99 6.05 34.26 -6.84
CA ASN A 99 5.58 34.62 -5.50
C ASN A 99 6.18 33.74 -4.38
N LEU A 100 7.23 32.97 -4.66
CA LEU A 100 7.91 32.20 -3.61
C LEU A 100 8.93 33.08 -2.90
N SER A 101 8.97 33.04 -1.56
CA SER A 101 10.06 33.63 -0.79
C SER A 101 11.35 32.87 -1.09
N GLU A 102 12.39 33.56 -1.58
CA GLU A 102 13.72 32.99 -1.74
C GLU A 102 14.27 32.58 -0.36
N ASN A 103 14.67 31.31 -0.23
CA ASN A 103 15.42 30.77 0.90
C ASN A 103 16.84 30.43 0.44
#